data_AF-A0A955IPR7-F1
#
_entry.id   AF-A0A955IPR7-F1
#
_cell.length_a   1.000
_cell.length_b   1.000
_cell.length_c   1.000
_cell.angle_alpha   90.00
_cell.angle_beta   90.00
_cell.angle_gamma   90.00
#
_symmetry.space_group_name_H-M   'P 1'
#
loop_
_entity.id
_entity.type
_entity.pdbx_description
1 polymer ?
#
loop_
_entity_poly.entity_id
_entity_poly.type
_entity_poly.pdbx_seq_one_letter_code
_entity_poly.pdbx_strand_id
1 'polypeptide(L)'
;SMARHFFSCGIMPSPNLLPSYDEDLRVTEQWQWSGTEYQRTAEAWLRNLDAARAAVMPILEKTYGRGEADRWFHRWRMFFLACAELFGLAEGREWGVVHHRLERVRHRRPIETPSFAGSSIAW
;
A
#
# COMPACT_ATOMS: atom_id res chain seq x y z
N SER A 1 -4.11 8.07 18.55
CA SER A 1 -4.91 8.26 17.33
C SER A 1 -4.81 7.03 16.45
N MET A 2 -5.70 6.86 15.47
CA MET A 2 -5.65 5.78 14.47
C MET A 2 -4.26 5.65 13.83
N ALA A 3 -3.66 6.79 13.46
CA ALA A 3 -2.31 6.88 12.90
C ALA A 3 -1.24 6.25 13.81
N ARG A 4 -1.28 6.50 15.13
CA ARG A 4 -0.30 5.92 16.07
C ARG A 4 -0.36 4.39 16.17
N HIS A 5 -1.54 3.80 15.97
CA HIS A 5 -1.76 2.37 16.21
C HIS A 5 -1.82 1.52 14.95
N PHE A 6 -2.19 2.11 13.81
CA PHE A 6 -2.36 1.40 12.54
C PHE A 6 -1.48 1.94 11.40
N PHE A 7 -1.02 3.19 11.48
CA PHE A 7 -0.27 3.84 10.39
C PHE A 7 0.96 4.58 10.89
N SER A 8 1.74 3.97 11.79
CA SER A 8 2.89 4.64 12.42
C SER A 8 3.94 5.13 11.41
N CYS A 9 3.93 4.60 10.17
CA CYS A 9 4.76 5.05 9.05
C CYS A 9 4.00 5.02 7.70
N GLY A 10 2.68 5.12 7.71
CA GLY A 10 1.87 4.92 6.50
C GLY A 10 1.87 6.14 5.56
N ILE A 11 2.27 5.95 4.30
CA ILE A 11 1.93 6.88 3.22
C ILE A 11 0.61 6.45 2.57
N MET A 12 -0.20 7.41 2.12
CA MET A 12 -1.34 7.19 1.23
C MET A 12 -0.93 7.64 -0.17
N PRO A 13 -0.39 6.74 -1.01
CA PRO A 13 0.21 7.11 -2.27
C PRO A 13 -0.86 7.53 -3.29
N SER A 14 -0.55 8.57 -4.07
CA SER A 14 -1.39 8.90 -5.22
C SER A 14 -1.19 7.86 -6.34
N PRO A 15 -2.17 7.68 -7.24
CA PRO A 15 -2.02 6.83 -8.42
C PRO A 15 -0.81 7.21 -9.29
N ASN A 16 -0.36 8.46 -9.21
CA ASN A 16 0.75 8.99 -10.01
C ASN A 16 2.11 8.87 -9.33
N LEU A 17 2.17 8.37 -8.09
CA LEU A 17 3.43 8.27 -7.35
C LEU A 17 4.44 7.37 -8.07
N LEU A 18 4.05 6.13 -8.42
CA LEU A 18 4.96 5.20 -9.11
C LEU A 18 5.26 5.59 -10.57
N PRO A 19 4.27 6.04 -11.38
CA PRO A 19 4.56 6.59 -12.71
C PRO A 19 5.57 7.74 -12.74
N SER A 20 5.76 8.46 -11.62
CA SER A 20 6.71 9.58 -11.54
C SER A 20 8.17 9.14 -11.40
N TYR A 21 8.45 7.84 -11.21
CA TYR A 21 9.80 7.28 -11.06
C TYR A 21 9.95 6.04 -11.96
N ASP A 22 10.54 6.21 -13.15
CA ASP A 22 10.62 5.14 -14.16
C ASP A 22 12.04 4.69 -14.51
N GLU A 23 13.06 5.12 -13.77
CA GLU A 23 14.47 4.85 -14.09
C GLU A 23 14.77 3.35 -14.17
N ASP A 24 14.39 2.56 -13.16
CA ASP A 24 14.65 1.12 -13.12
C ASP A 24 13.42 0.27 -13.41
N LEU A 25 12.24 0.75 -12.99
CA LEU A 25 10.95 0.07 -13.13
C LEU A 25 9.94 1.05 -13.69
N ARG A 26 9.40 0.74 -14.87
CA ARG A 26 8.40 1.56 -15.53
C ARG A 26 7.02 0.93 -15.39
N VAL A 27 6.02 1.75 -15.05
CA VAL A 27 4.61 1.36 -15.14
C VAL A 27 4.22 1.23 -16.61
N THR A 28 3.83 0.04 -17.03
CA THR A 28 3.37 -0.21 -18.41
C THR A 28 1.86 -0.25 -18.53
N GLU A 29 1.18 -0.68 -17.48
CA GLU A 29 -0.28 -0.69 -17.38
C GLU A 29 -0.70 -0.25 -15.97
N GLN A 30 -1.84 0.42 -15.89
CA GLN A 30 -2.43 0.89 -14.65
C GLN A 30 -3.94 0.64 -14.67
N TRP A 31 -4.46 0.05 -13.61
CA TRP A 31 -5.90 -0.11 -13.38
C TRP A 31 -6.28 0.56 -12.08
N GLN A 32 -7.34 1.36 -12.12
CA GLN A 32 -7.91 2.01 -10.96
C GLN A 32 -9.29 1.44 -10.68
N TRP A 33 -9.51 1.09 -9.43
CA TRP A 33 -10.76 0.54 -8.93
C TRP A 33 -11.40 1.53 -7.97
N SER A 34 -12.71 1.71 -8.09
CA SER A 34 -13.50 2.49 -7.14
C SER A 34 -13.28 2.00 -5.72
N GLY A 35 -13.25 2.92 -4.75
CA GLY A 35 -13.21 2.59 -3.34
C GLY A 35 -14.43 1.84 -2.84
N THR A 36 -15.55 1.84 -3.57
CA THR A 36 -16.78 1.16 -3.15
C THR A 36 -16.56 -0.33 -2.87
N GLU A 37 -15.72 -1.01 -3.64
CA GLU A 37 -15.39 -2.43 -3.39
C GLU A 37 -14.69 -2.59 -2.03
N TYR A 38 -13.71 -1.73 -1.76
CA TYR A 38 -12.96 -1.76 -0.51
C TYR A 38 -13.82 -1.36 0.69
N GLN A 39 -14.72 -0.39 0.52
CA GLN A 39 -15.74 -0.06 1.52
C GLN A 39 -16.53 -1.31 1.91
N ARG A 40 -17.10 -2.03 0.93
CA ARG A 40 -17.88 -3.25 1.20
C ARG A 40 -17.06 -4.33 1.89
N THR A 41 -15.79 -4.47 1.52
CA THR A 41 -14.85 -5.38 2.20
C THR A 41 -14.65 -4.97 3.65
N ALA A 42 -14.37 -3.70 3.93
CA ALA A 42 -14.15 -3.20 5.28
C ALA A 42 -15.40 -3.35 6.17
N GLU A 43 -16.59 -3.06 5.64
CA GLU A 43 -17.86 -3.29 6.33
C GLU A 43 -18.10 -4.79 6.60
N ALA A 44 -17.76 -5.67 5.66
CA ALA A 44 -17.86 -7.11 5.86
C ALA A 44 -16.90 -7.59 6.97
N TRP A 45 -15.67 -7.07 7.02
CA TRP A 45 -14.74 -7.36 8.10
C TRP A 45 -15.23 -6.85 9.45
N LEU A 46 -15.83 -5.66 9.51
CA LEU A 46 -16.44 -5.14 10.74
C LEU A 46 -17.56 -6.07 11.23
N ARG A 47 -18.50 -6.45 10.35
CA ARG A 47 -19.58 -7.38 10.69
C ARG A 47 -19.05 -8.74 11.16
N ASN A 48 -18.03 -9.27 10.49
CA ASN A 48 -17.41 -10.54 10.86
C ASN A 48 -16.69 -10.46 12.21
N LEU A 49 -15.98 -9.37 12.49
CA LEU A 49 -15.32 -9.13 13.77
C LEU A 49 -16.34 -9.14 14.92
N ASP A 50 -17.48 -8.48 14.72
CA ASP A 50 -18.56 -8.41 15.70
C ASP A 50 -19.21 -9.78 15.92
N ALA A 51 -19.55 -10.49 14.84
CA ALA A 51 -20.15 -11.82 14.92
C ALA A 51 -19.20 -12.86 15.56
N ALA A 52 -17.89 -12.74 15.30
CA ALA A 52 -16.88 -13.67 15.78
C ALA A 52 -16.28 -13.25 17.14
N ARG A 53 -16.86 -12.29 17.87
CA ARG A 53 -16.29 -11.75 19.11
C ARG A 53 -15.83 -12.83 20.09
N ALA A 54 -16.64 -13.87 20.32
CA ALA A 54 -16.29 -14.96 21.24
C ALA A 54 -15.01 -15.71 20.83
N ALA A 55 -14.76 -15.87 19.53
CA ALA A 55 -13.56 -16.51 19.00
C ALA A 55 -12.36 -15.55 18.95
N VAL A 56 -12.60 -14.27 18.71
CA VAL A 56 -11.57 -13.24 18.58
C VAL A 56 -11.01 -12.80 19.93
N MET A 57 -11.84 -12.69 20.98
CA MET A 57 -11.41 -12.18 22.28
C MET A 57 -10.24 -12.98 22.88
N PRO A 58 -10.22 -14.34 22.91
CA PRO A 58 -9.07 -15.10 23.38
C PRO A 58 -7.77 -14.81 22.61
N ILE A 59 -7.88 -14.54 21.30
CA ILE A 59 -6.74 -14.17 20.46
C ILE A 59 -6.21 -12.80 20.89
N LEU A 60 -7.11 -11.82 21.07
CA LEU A 60 -6.74 -10.48 21.49
C LEU A 60 -6.15 -10.46 22.91
N GLU A 61 -6.68 -11.26 23.83
CA GLU A 61 -6.13 -11.42 25.17
C GLU A 61 -4.71 -11.99 25.13
N LYS A 62 -4.47 -13.00 24.28
CA LYS A 62 -3.14 -13.59 24.08
C LYS A 62 -2.16 -12.60 23.45
N THR A 63 -2.61 -11.80 22.49
CA THR A 63 -1.76 -10.88 21.72
C THR A 63 -1.46 -9.58 22.46
N TYR A 64 -2.46 -9.00 23.13
CA TYR A 64 -2.37 -7.65 23.71
C TYR A 64 -2.47 -7.63 25.24
N GLY A 65 -2.82 -8.75 25.87
CA GLY A 65 -3.04 -8.87 27.30
C GLY A 65 -4.51 -8.76 27.69
N ARG A 66 -4.89 -9.47 28.76
CA ARG A 66 -6.30 -9.55 29.21
C ARG A 66 -6.92 -8.19 29.56
N GLY A 67 -6.16 -7.29 30.17
CA GLY A 67 -6.63 -5.94 30.51
C GLY A 67 -6.80 -5.00 29.30
N GLU A 68 -6.40 -5.45 28.11
CA GLU A 68 -6.25 -4.64 26.91
C GLU A 68 -7.07 -5.14 25.73
N ALA A 69 -7.51 -6.39 25.78
CA ALA A 69 -8.21 -7.07 24.70
C ALA A 69 -9.47 -6.32 24.24
N ASP A 70 -10.32 -5.89 25.17
CA ASP A 70 -11.53 -5.13 24.83
C ASP A 70 -11.19 -3.80 24.14
N ARG A 71 -10.15 -3.12 24.62
CA ARG A 71 -9.71 -1.86 23.99
C ARG A 71 -9.21 -2.10 22.58
N TRP A 72 -8.48 -3.18 22.35
CA TRP A 72 -8.00 -3.55 21.02
C TRP A 72 -9.11 -4.04 20.09
N PHE A 73 -10.11 -4.74 20.62
CA PHE A 73 -11.31 -5.10 19.86
C PHE A 73 -12.00 -3.85 19.29
N HIS A 74 -12.23 -2.84 20.13
CA HIS A 74 -12.82 -1.57 19.68
C HIS A 74 -11.90 -0.78 18.74
N ARG A 75 -10.57 -0.85 18.92
CA ARG A 75 -9.63 -0.25 17.96
C ARG A 75 -9.74 -0.87 16.58
N TRP A 76 -9.84 -2.20 16.48
CA TRP A 76 -10.07 -2.91 15.22
C TRP A 76 -11.41 -2.52 14.59
N ARG A 77 -12.48 -2.43 15.39
CA ARG A 77 -13.77 -1.93 14.90
C ARG A 77 -13.66 -0.53 14.31
N MET A 78 -13.05 0.40 15.06
CA MET A 78 -12.85 1.77 14.62
C MET A 78 -11.99 1.86 13.36
N PHE A 79 -10.98 0.99 13.23
CA PHE A 79 -10.16 0.90 12.04
C PHE A 79 -10.99 0.51 10.81
N PHE A 80 -11.75 -0.58 10.88
CA PHE A 80 -12.59 -1.01 9.75
C PHE A 80 -13.67 0.04 9.40
N LEU A 81 -14.27 0.67 10.41
CA LEU A 81 -15.23 1.75 10.18
C LEU A 81 -14.58 2.94 9.47
N ALA A 82 -13.41 3.39 9.93
CA ALA A 82 -12.69 4.50 9.29
C ALA A 82 -12.29 4.17 7.85
N CYS A 83 -11.86 2.93 7.58
CA CYS A 83 -11.58 2.47 6.22
C CYS A 83 -12.85 2.46 5.35
N ALA A 84 -13.98 1.98 5.88
CA ALA A 84 -15.24 1.96 5.14
C ALA A 84 -15.67 3.38 4.70
N GLU A 85 -15.66 4.34 5.64
CA GLU A 85 -16.03 5.73 5.35
C GLU A 85 -15.05 6.39 4.36
N LEU A 86 -13.74 6.19 4.55
CA LEU A 86 -12.72 6.79 3.70
C LEU A 86 -12.84 6.30 2.25
N PHE A 87 -12.96 4.99 2.04
CA PHE A 87 -13.09 4.40 0.71
C PHE A 87 -14.49 4.54 0.11
N GLY A 88 -15.52 4.79 0.93
CA GLY A 88 -16.87 5.09 0.47
C GLY A 88 -17.09 6.55 0.09
N LEU A 89 -16.16 7.44 0.45
CA LEU A 89 -16.28 8.88 0.23
C LEU A 89 -16.56 9.22 -1.24
N ALA A 90 -17.52 10.12 -1.46
CA ALA A 90 -17.96 10.54 -2.78
C ALA A 90 -18.31 9.34 -3.70
N GLU A 91 -18.99 8.34 -3.15
CA GLU A 91 -19.36 7.09 -3.83
C GLU A 91 -18.14 6.31 -4.35
N GLY A 92 -17.04 6.32 -3.57
CA GLY A 92 -15.79 5.63 -3.89
C GLY A 92 -14.96 6.28 -5.00
N ARG A 93 -15.23 7.54 -5.33
CA ARG A 93 -14.49 8.29 -6.38
C ARG A 93 -13.23 8.99 -5.88
N GLU A 94 -13.13 9.27 -4.59
CA GLU A 94 -11.97 9.95 -3.99
C GLU A 94 -10.82 9.00 -3.70
N TRP A 95 -11.10 7.92 -2.98
CA TRP A 95 -10.13 6.91 -2.57
C TRP A 95 -10.42 5.60 -3.29
N GLY A 96 -9.38 4.93 -3.79
CA GLY A 96 -9.52 3.72 -4.56
C GLY A 96 -8.29 2.83 -4.48
N VAL A 97 -8.35 1.70 -5.18
CA VAL A 97 -7.23 0.75 -5.27
C VAL A 97 -6.61 0.88 -6.65
N VAL A 98 -5.29 1.02 -6.71
CA VAL A 98 -4.54 1.11 -7.97
C VAL A 98 -3.64 -0.10 -8.11
N HIS A 99 -3.76 -0.80 -9.23
CA HIS A 99 -2.85 -1.86 -9.63
C HIS A 99 -1.94 -1.34 -10.72
N HIS A 100 -0.63 -1.60 -10.58
CA HIS A 100 0.37 -1.27 -11.59
C HIS A 100 1.02 -2.55 -12.11
N ARG A 101 1.18 -2.64 -13.42
CA ARG A 101 2.10 -3.59 -14.05
C ARG A 101 3.43 -2.89 -14.27
N LEU A 102 4.50 -3.47 -13.71
CA LEU A 102 5.84 -2.91 -13.78
C LEU A 102 6.71 -3.74 -14.72
N GLU A 103 7.54 -3.06 -15.51
CA GLU A 103 8.59 -3.69 -16.32
C GLU A 103 9.95 -3.07 -16.00
N ARG A 104 11.00 -3.90 -16.00
CA ARG A 104 12.37 -3.43 -15.83
C ARG A 104 12.80 -2.61 -17.04
N VAL A 105 13.32 -1.41 -16.81
CA VAL A 105 13.99 -0.62 -17.85
C VAL A 105 15.37 -1.23 -18.11
N ARG A 106 15.64 -1.56 -19.38
CA ARG A 106 16.96 -2.04 -19.79
C ARG A 106 17.88 -0.85 -19.99
N HIS A 107 18.69 -0.55 -19.00
CA HIS A 107 19.82 0.37 -19.16
C HIS A 107 20.80 -0.18 -20.19
N ARG A 108 20.98 0.52 -21.30
CA ARG A 108 22.06 0.22 -22.23
C ARG A 108 23.36 0.58 -21.52
N ARG A 109 24.26 -0.40 -21.29
CA ARG A 109 25.61 -0.06 -20.79
C ARG A 109 26.20 0.99 -21.74
N PRO A 110 26.84 2.06 -21.22
CA PRO A 110 27.64 2.93 -22.06
C PRO A 110 28.60 2.07 -22.87
N ILE A 111 28.66 2.29 -24.18
CA ILE A 111 29.73 1.71 -25.00
C ILE A 111 31.00 2.37 -24.49
N GLU A 112 31.85 1.62 -23.78
CA GLU A 112 33.22 2.06 -23.52
C GLU A 112 33.90 2.21 -24.89
N THR A 113 34.06 3.45 -25.36
CA THR A 113 34.95 3.72 -26.49
C THR A 113 36.35 3.30 -26.07
N PRO A 114 37.03 2.38 -26.78
CA PRO A 114 38.41 2.06 -26.47
C PRO A 114 39.25 3.33 -26.59
N SER A 115 39.97 3.67 -25.53
CA SER A 115 41.00 4.70 -25.58
C SER A 115 42.12 4.20 -26.49
N PHE A 116 42.10 4.58 -27.77
CA PHE A 116 43.28 4.50 -28.61
C PHE A 116 44.17 5.68 -28.28
N ALA A 117 45.00 5.53 -27.23
CA ALA A 117 46.15 6.39 -27.04
C ALA A 117 47.11 6.14 -28.21
N GLY A 118 47.15 7.11 -29.13
CA GLY A 118 47.99 7.08 -30.31
C GLY A 118 49.46 6.87 -29.96
N SER A 119 50.06 5.86 -30.59
CA SER A 119 51.50 5.68 -30.65
C SER A 119 52.14 6.89 -31.34
N SER A 120 52.99 7.60 -30.62
CA SER A 120 53.88 8.61 -31.19
C SER A 120 54.90 7.90 -32.07
N ILE A 121 54.79 8.07 -33.39
CA ILE A 121 55.90 7.86 -34.32
C ILE A 121 56.51 9.24 -34.57
N ALA A 122 57.72 9.44 -34.07
CA ALA A 122 58.65 10.46 -34.56
C ALA A 122 59.89 9.70 -35.06
N TRP A 123 60.37 10.12 -36.23
CA TRP A 123 61.38 9.52 -37.12
C TRP A 123 62.47 8.65 -36.50
#